data_AF-A0A954WEF0-F1
#
_entry.id   AF-A0A954WEF0-F1
#
_cell.length_a   1.000
_cell.length_b   1.000
_cell.length_c   1.000
_cell.angle_alpha   90.00
_cell.angle_beta   90.00
_cell.angle_gamma   90.00
#
_symmetry.space_group_name_H-M   'P 1'
#
loop_
_entity.id
_entity.type
_entity.pdbx_description
1 polymer ?
#
loop_
_entity_poly.entity_id
_entity_poly.type
_entity_poly.pdbx_seq_one_letter_code
_entity_poly.pdbx_strand_id
1 'polypeptide(L)' 'AIVLGSEATGLSAVWHGSRVAAIKLPMLGHVDSLNVSTTAAILMYESLRQRQSSRTIVNAR' A
#
# COMPACT_ATOMS: atom_id res chain seq x y z
N ALA A 1 4.31 1.67 9.16
CA ALA A 1 5.28 1.86 8.05
C ALA A 1 4.79 1.07 6.84
N ILE A 2 5.22 1.43 5.63
CA ILE A 2 4.93 0.68 4.39
C ILE A 2 6.26 0.16 3.87
N VAL A 3 6.30 -1.10 3.47
CA VAL A 3 7.49 -1.74 2.89
C VAL A 3 7.18 -2.06 1.43
N LEU A 4 8.11 -1.71 0.55
CA LEU A 4 8.02 -1.99 -0.88
C LEU A 4 9.21 -2.84 -1.30
N GLY A 5 8.95 -3.77 -2.21
CA GLY A 5 9.97 -4.67 -2.75
C GLY A 5 10.86 -3.99 -3.79
N SER A 6 11.90 -4.70 -4.22
CA SER A 6 12.69 -4.28 -5.39
C SER A 6 11.83 -4.39 -6.66
N GLU A 7 12.16 -3.61 -7.69
CA GLU A 7 11.43 -3.64 -8.97
C GLU A 7 11.51 -5.00 -9.67
N ALA A 8 12.66 -5.67 -9.56
CA ALA A 8 12.91 -6.92 -10.28
C ALA A 8 12.43 -8.17 -9.52
N THR A 9 12.55 -8.17 -8.19
CA THR A 9 12.36 -9.38 -7.36
C THR A 9 11.28 -9.25 -6.30
N GLY A 10 10.69 -8.06 -6.12
CA GLY A 10 9.64 -7.84 -5.12
C GLY A 10 10.18 -7.89 -3.68
N LEU A 11 9.30 -8.25 -2.73
CA LEU A 11 9.64 -8.34 -1.31
C LEU A 11 10.41 -9.62 -1.03
N SER A 12 11.46 -9.51 -0.22
CA SER A 12 12.19 -10.69 0.28
C SER A 12 11.36 -11.44 1.31
N ALA A 13 11.65 -12.74 1.47
CA ALA A 13 10.91 -13.64 2.36
C ALA A 13 10.86 -13.18 3.84
N VAL A 14 11.77 -12.32 4.28
CA VAL A 14 11.80 -11.78 5.66
C VAL A 14 10.55 -10.97 5.99
N TRP A 15 9.88 -10.43 4.96
CA TRP A 15 8.65 -9.65 5.09
C TRP A 15 7.38 -10.50 5.01
N HIS A 16 7.53 -11.81 4.76
CA HIS A 16 6.42 -12.76 4.72
C HIS A 16 6.22 -13.32 6.13
N GLY A 17 5.09 -13.01 6.74
CA GLY A 17 4.75 -13.55 8.07
C GLY A 17 3.60 -12.81 8.73
N SER A 18 3.10 -13.36 9.82
CA SER A 18 1.93 -12.83 10.55
C SER A 18 2.13 -11.43 11.16
N ARG A 19 3.38 -10.99 11.30
CA ARG A 19 3.73 -9.66 11.82
C ARG A 19 3.61 -8.55 10.77
N VAL A 20 3.42 -8.89 9.49
CA VAL A 20 3.30 -7.94 8.38
C VAL A 20 1.97 -8.19 7.68
N ALA A 21 1.17 -7.13 7.53
CA ALA A 21 -0.05 -7.20 6.75
C ALA A 21 0.29 -7.11 5.25
N ALA A 22 -0.03 -8.15 4.50
CA ALA A 22 0.06 -8.12 3.05
C ALA A 22 -1.10 -7.30 2.46
N ILE A 23 -0.78 -6.39 1.56
CA ILE A 23 -1.75 -5.60 0.79
C ILE A 23 -1.43 -5.69 -0.69
N LYS A 24 -2.47 -5.63 -1.54
CA LYS A 24 -2.33 -5.69 -3.00
C LYS A 24 -3.16 -4.57 -3.62
N LEU A 25 -2.59 -3.87 -4.61
CA LEU A 25 -3.37 -3.06 -5.52
C LEU A 25 -4.04 -3.98 -6.55
N PRO A 26 -5.37 -3.94 -6.72
CA PRO A 26 -6.05 -4.75 -7.71
C PRO A 26 -5.55 -4.42 -9.12
N MET A 27 -4.97 -5.41 -9.81
CA MET A 27 -4.61 -5.30 -11.22
C MET A 27 -5.76 -5.87 -12.06
N LEU A 28 -6.10 -5.19 -13.16
CA LEU A 28 -7.21 -5.59 -14.05
C LEU A 28 -6.77 -6.56 -15.16
N GLY A 29 -5.63 -7.25 -14.98
CA GLY A 29 -5.20 -8.35 -15.84
C GLY A 29 -4.39 -7.97 -17.09
N HIS A 30 -4.20 -6.69 -17.40
CA HIS A 30 -3.35 -6.27 -18.52
C HIS A 30 -1.86 -6.29 -18.21
N VAL A 31 -1.51 -6.11 -16.93
CA VAL A 31 -0.15 -6.12 -16.41
C VAL A 31 -0.17 -6.75 -15.01
N ASP A 32 0.92 -7.41 -14.65
CA ASP A 32 1.03 -8.13 -13.37
C ASP A 32 1.33 -7.19 -12.19
N SER A 33 1.95 -6.04 -12.47
CA SER A 33 2.36 -5.06 -11.46
C SER A 33 2.43 -3.63 -12.03
N LEU A 34 2.50 -2.67 -11.12
CA LEU A 34 2.85 -1.28 -11.42
C LEU A 34 4.31 -1.03 -11.05
N ASN A 35 4.88 0.05 -11.60
CA ASN A 35 6.16 0.56 -11.10
C ASN A 35 6.11 0.80 -9.59
N VAL A 36 7.22 0.55 -8.89
CA VAL A 36 7.31 0.66 -7.43
C VAL A 36 7.00 2.08 -6.94
N SER A 37 7.46 3.11 -7.66
CA SER A 37 7.18 4.52 -7.30
C SER A 37 5.70 4.86 -7.45
N THR A 38 5.04 4.39 -8.51
CA THR A 38 3.60 4.57 -8.72
C THR A 38 2.79 3.89 -7.62
N THR A 39 3.17 2.65 -7.26
CA THR A 39 2.56 1.91 -6.15
C THR A 39 2.72 2.69 -4.84
N ALA A 40 3.91 3.22 -4.56
CA ALA A 40 4.17 4.02 -3.37
C ALA A 40 3.26 5.25 -3.28
N ALA A 41 3.15 6.00 -4.39
CA ALA A 41 2.33 7.21 -4.47
C ALA A 41 0.85 6.91 -4.17
N ILE A 42 0.29 5.86 -4.77
CA ILE A 42 -1.10 5.43 -4.55
C ILE A 42 -1.33 5.08 -3.07
N LEU A 43 -0.43 4.29 -2.47
CA LEU A 43 -0.56 3.87 -1.07
C LEU A 43 -0.44 5.04 -0.08
N MET A 44 0.45 6.00 -0.37
CA MET A 44 0.56 7.21 0.45
C MET A 44 -0.70 8.07 0.36
N TYR A 45 -1.23 8.26 -0.85
CA TYR A 45 -2.49 8.98 -1.07
C TYR A 45 -3.65 8.31 -0.31
N GLU A 46 -3.78 6.99 -0.42
CA GLU A 46 -4.79 6.19 0.30
C GLU A 46 -4.67 6.38 1.81
N SER A 47 -3.46 6.26 2.36
CA SER A 47 -3.20 6.47 3.78
C SER A 47 -3.60 7.88 4.23
N LEU A 48 -3.35 8.92 3.42
CA LEU A 48 -3.78 10.28 3.72
C LEU A 48 -5.31 10.40 3.69
N ARG A 49 -5.98 9.85 2.67
CA ARG A 49 -7.44 9.87 2.55
C ARG A 49 -8.10 9.23 3.79
N GLN A 50 -7.65 8.04 4.18
CA GLN A 50 -8.21 7.33 5.34
C GLN A 50 -8.02 8.12 6.65
N ARG A 51 -6.85 8.75 6.83
CA ARG A 51 -6.57 9.60 8.01
C ARG A 51 -7.46 10.83 8.05
N GLN A 52 -7.69 11.47 6.91
CA GLN A 52 -8.59 12.63 6.81
C GLN A 52 -10.03 12.26 7.10
N SER A 53 -10.56 11.17 6.50
CA SER A 53 -11.90 10.67 6.78
C SER A 53 -12.09 10.31 8.26
N SER A 54 -11.08 9.69 8.88
CA SER A 54 -11.09 9.38 10.31
C SER A 54 -11.13 10.66 11.16
N ARG A 55 -10.37 11.70 10.78
CA ARG A 55 -10.33 12.98 11.50
C ARG A 55 -11.64 13.77 11.36
N THR A 56 -12.30 13.70 10.21
CA THR A 56 -13.62 14.33 10.01
C THR A 56 -14.69 13.70 10.90
N ILE A 57 -14.68 12.37 11.07
CA ILE A 57 -15.64 11.67 11.94
C ILE A 57 -15.41 12.02 13.42
N VAL A 58 -14.15 12.11 13.85
CA VAL A 58 -13.83 12.48 15.24
C VAL A 58 -14.20 13.93 15.54
N ASN A 59 -13.96 14.86 14.62
CA ASN A 59 -14.27 16.29 14.83
C ASN A 59 -15.77 16.63 14.66
N ALA A 60 -16.57 15.72 14.10
CA ALA A 60 -18.02 15.87 13.96
C ALA A 60 -18.82 15.29 15.14
N ARG A 61 -18.13 14.74 16.15
CA ARG A 61 -18.68 14.28 17.43
C ARG A 61 -18.25 15.23 18.54
#